data_AF-A0A9E5VAE1-F1
#
_entry.id   AF-A0A9E5VAE1-F1
#
_cell.length_a   1.000
_cell.length_b   1.000
_cell.length_c   1.000
_cell.angle_alpha   90.00
_cell.angle_beta   90.00
_cell.angle_gamma   90.00
#
_symmetry.space_group_name_H-M   'P 1'
#
loop_
_entity.id
_entity.type
_entity.pdbx_description
1 polymer ?
#
loop_
_entity_poly.entity_id
_entity_poly.type
_entity_poly.pdbx_seq_one_letter_code
_entity_poly.pdbx_strand_id
1 'polypeptide(L)'
;MAEVLNTPQFQILTHQYTGEKTGRIYFPALFLAEFHECVTQWLQQREIIFGKTDLKRYEDGSFRLYFKTNNNLDKIYFRLLRMTEESRTENSQY
;
A
#
# COMPACT_ATOMS: atom_id res chain seq x y z
N MET A 1 -14.48 -16.44 -13.90
CA MET A 1 -14.37 -14.98 -14.02
C MET A 1 -13.54 -14.52 -12.84
N ALA A 2 -12.37 -13.93 -13.06
CA ALA A 2 -11.51 -13.52 -11.96
C ALA A 2 -12.12 -12.30 -11.28
N GLU A 3 -12.33 -12.36 -9.97
CA GLU A 3 -12.64 -11.17 -9.17
C GLU A 3 -11.51 -10.18 -9.39
N VAL A 4 -11.83 -9.07 -10.05
CA VAL A 4 -10.85 -8.02 -10.30
C VAL A 4 -10.53 -7.39 -8.96
N LEU A 5 -9.30 -7.58 -8.49
CA LEU A 5 -8.84 -7.04 -7.22
C LEU A 5 -8.84 -5.51 -7.32
N ASN A 6 -9.82 -4.87 -6.69
CA ASN A 6 -9.95 -3.42 -6.67
C ASN A 6 -9.41 -2.79 -5.39
N THR A 7 -8.94 -3.60 -4.44
CA THR A 7 -8.42 -3.14 -3.15
C THR A 7 -6.99 -3.63 -2.93
N PRO A 8 -6.16 -2.86 -2.19
CA PRO A 8 -4.83 -3.30 -1.83
C PRO A 8 -4.90 -4.52 -0.92
N GLN A 9 -3.98 -5.47 -1.11
CA GLN A 9 -3.87 -6.64 -0.24
C GLN A 9 -2.71 -6.47 0.72
N PHE A 10 -3.01 -6.28 2.00
CA PHE A 10 -2.03 -6.11 3.06
C PHE A 10 -1.77 -7.41 3.83
N GLN A 11 -0.51 -7.65 4.14
CA GLN A 11 -0.08 -8.74 5.00
C GLN A 11 1.12 -8.30 5.85
N ILE A 12 1.18 -8.76 7.09
CA ILE A 12 2.37 -8.65 7.94
C ILE A 12 3.17 -9.95 7.82
N LEU A 13 4.44 -9.84 7.45
CA LEU A 13 5.40 -10.92 7.44
C LEU A 13 6.27 -10.82 8.68
N THR A 14 6.40 -11.91 9.43
CA THR A 14 7.29 -11.99 10.59
C THR A 14 8.48 -12.85 10.24
N HIS A 15 9.69 -12.31 10.37
CA HIS A 15 10.92 -13.07 10.18
C HIS A 15 11.04 -14.12 11.30
N GLN A 16 11.19 -15.39 10.91
CA GLN A 16 11.05 -16.53 11.83
C GLN A 16 12.12 -16.54 12.94
N TYR A 17 13.31 -16.01 12.68
CA TYR A 17 14.43 -16.09 13.63
C TYR A 17 14.65 -14.79 14.44
N THR A 18 14.28 -13.64 13.90
CA THR A 18 14.52 -12.33 14.55
C THR A 18 13.25 -11.70 15.10
N GLY A 19 12.07 -12.23 14.73
CA GLY A 19 10.78 -11.63 15.05
C GLY A 19 10.51 -10.31 14.33
N GLU A 20 11.41 -9.86 13.44
CA GLU A 20 11.28 -8.60 12.73
C GLU A 20 10.04 -8.64 11.82
N LYS A 21 9.19 -7.62 11.90
CA LYS A 21 7.96 -7.52 11.12
C LYS A 21 8.16 -6.64 9.90
N THR A 22 7.68 -7.10 8.76
CA THR A 22 7.70 -6.37 7.48
C THR A 22 6.28 -6.31 6.92
N GLY A 23 5.82 -5.12 6.54
CA GLY A 23 4.58 -4.95 5.82
C GLY A 23 4.73 -5.34 4.37
N ARG A 24 3.76 -6.04 3.82
CA ARG A 24 3.66 -6.36 2.40
C ARG A 24 2.31 -5.86 1.89
N ILE A 25 2.32 -4.99 0.89
CA ILE A 25 1.10 -4.55 0.21
C ILE A 25 1.22 -4.85 -1.27
N TYR A 26 0.22 -5.51 -1.82
CA TYR A 26 0.01 -5.56 -3.27
C TYR A 26 -1.00 -4.48 -3.66
N PHE A 27 -0.62 -3.63 -4.61
CA PHE A 27 -1.44 -2.56 -5.16
C PHE A 27 -1.88 -2.95 -6.59
N PRO A 28 -3.16 -3.29 -6.80
CA PRO A 28 -3.68 -3.58 -8.12
C PRO A 28 -3.64 -2.37 -9.05
N ALA A 29 -3.50 -2.61 -10.35
CA ALA A 29 -3.43 -1.55 -11.35
C ALA A 29 -4.67 -0.63 -11.35
N LEU A 30 -5.87 -1.19 -11.20
CA LEU A 30 -7.11 -0.40 -11.14
C LEU A 30 -7.19 0.50 -9.90
N PHE A 31 -6.76 -0.01 -8.75
CA PHE A 31 -6.67 0.81 -7.54
C PHE A 31 -5.68 1.96 -7.73
N LEU A 32 -4.53 1.69 -8.36
CA LEU A 32 -3.54 2.72 -8.66
C LEU A 32 -4.06 3.76 -9.66
N ALA A 33 -4.86 3.35 -10.66
CA ALA A 33 -5.45 4.28 -11.61
C ALA A 33 -6.36 5.32 -10.92
N GLU A 34 -7.11 4.90 -9.90
CA GLU A 34 -8.00 5.78 -9.12
C GLU A 34 -7.24 6.59 -8.05
N PHE A 35 -6.25 5.99 -7.37
CA PHE A 35 -5.63 6.55 -6.16
C PHE A 35 -4.13 6.85 -6.26
N HIS A 36 -3.60 7.05 -7.46
CA HIS A 36 -2.16 7.24 -7.66
C HIS A 36 -1.55 8.34 -6.77
N GLU A 37 -2.27 9.47 -6.60
CA GLU A 37 -1.82 10.58 -5.75
C GLU A 37 -1.78 10.18 -4.27
N CYS A 38 -2.87 9.59 -3.76
CA CYS A 38 -2.95 9.14 -2.37
C CYS A 38 -1.84 8.12 -2.06
N VAL A 39 -1.61 7.16 -2.96
CA VAL A 39 -0.56 6.15 -2.80
C VAL A 39 0.82 6.80 -2.83
N THR A 40 1.04 7.76 -3.74
CA THR A 40 2.33 8.48 -3.82
C THR A 40 2.60 9.29 -2.55
N GLN A 41 1.62 10.04 -2.06
CA GLN A 41 1.72 10.79 -0.81
C GLN A 41 1.94 9.88 0.39
N TRP A 42 1.26 8.75 0.43
CA TRP A 42 1.45 7.73 1.47
C TRP A 42 2.88 7.21 1.46
N LEU A 43 3.42 6.81 0.28
CA LEU A 43 4.80 6.33 0.12
C LEU A 43 5.87 7.35 0.52
N GLN A 44 5.58 8.65 0.46
CA GLN A 44 6.49 9.73 0.85
C GLN A 44 6.54 9.96 2.37
N GLN A 45 5.69 9.31 3.16
CA GLN A 45 5.71 9.44 4.61
C GLN A 45 7.00 8.84 5.18
N ARG A 46 7.68 9.60 6.05
CA ARG A 46 8.95 9.19 6.69
C ARG A 46 8.85 7.90 7.50
N GLU A 47 7.64 7.52 7.92
CA GLU A 47 7.37 6.28 8.66
C GLU A 47 7.46 5.03 7.78
N ILE A 48 7.43 5.17 6.45
CA ILE A 48 7.47 4.07 5.49
C ILE A 48 8.89 3.94 4.95
N ILE A 49 9.58 2.91 5.38
CA ILE A 49 10.98 2.68 5.05
C ILE A 49 11.06 1.51 4.08
N PHE A 50 11.53 1.76 2.86
CA PHE A 50 11.72 0.75 1.83
C PHE A 50 12.85 1.15 0.88
N GLY A 51 13.50 0.16 0.29
CA GLY A 51 14.55 0.32 -0.73
C GLY A 51 14.08 -0.11 -2.13
N LYS A 52 15.02 -0.11 -3.07
CA LYS A 52 14.74 -0.48 -4.48
C LYS A 52 14.34 -1.95 -4.64
N THR A 53 14.93 -2.85 -3.84
CA THR A 53 14.65 -4.30 -3.86
C THR A 53 13.30 -4.65 -3.23
N ASP A 54 12.75 -3.74 -2.43
CA ASP A 54 11.48 -3.93 -1.75
C ASP A 54 10.28 -3.59 -2.64
N LEU A 55 10.52 -3.11 -3.86
CA LEU A 55 9.51 -2.82 -4.86
C LEU A 55 9.57 -3.84 -6.00
N LYS A 56 8.49 -4.60 -6.16
CA LYS A 56 8.30 -5.50 -7.31
C LYS A 56 7.18 -4.97 -8.20
N ARG A 57 7.53 -4.52 -9.41
CA ARG A 57 6.58 -4.06 -10.43
C ARG A 57 6.17 -5.21 -11.34
N TYR A 58 4.94 -5.18 -11.82
CA TYR A 58 4.40 -6.17 -12.77
C TYR A 58 4.03 -5.48 -14.09
N GLU A 59 3.88 -6.26 -15.17
CA GLU A 59 3.62 -5.75 -16.52
C GLU A 59 2.25 -5.08 -16.66
N ASP A 60 1.30 -5.43 -15.81
CA ASP A 60 -0.05 -4.86 -15.78
C ASP A 60 -0.12 -3.48 -15.10
N GLY A 61 1.02 -2.93 -14.64
CA GLY A 61 1.09 -1.68 -13.92
C GLY A 61 0.81 -1.79 -12.41
N SER A 62 0.48 -2.98 -11.92
CA SER A 62 0.41 -3.25 -10.49
C SER A 62 1.83 -3.29 -9.88
N PHE A 63 1.91 -3.12 -8.56
CA PHE A 63 3.17 -3.38 -7.85
C PHE A 63 2.94 -3.97 -6.47
N ARG A 64 3.98 -4.63 -5.97
CA ARG A 64 4.08 -5.10 -4.59
C ARG A 64 5.18 -4.34 -3.89
N LEU A 65 4.86 -3.83 -2.71
CA LEU A 65 5.77 -3.16 -1.81
C LEU A 65 6.01 -4.02 -0.58
N TYR A 66 7.27 -4.12 -0.18
CA TYR A 66 7.69 -4.51 1.15
C TYR A 66 8.16 -3.25 1.88
N PHE A 67 7.78 -3.07 3.14
CA PHE A 67 8.20 -1.89 3.88
C PHE A 67 8.31 -2.19 5.37
N LYS A 68 9.17 -1.42 6.02
CA LYS A 68 9.34 -1.39 7.46
C LYS A 68 8.83 -0.07 8.00
N THR A 69 8.50 -0.06 9.29
CA THR A 69 8.10 1.15 10.00
C THR A 69 8.46 1.00 11.47
N ASN A 70 8.75 2.11 12.13
CA ASN A 70 8.93 2.15 13.59
C ASN A 70 7.58 2.19 14.33
N ASN A 71 6.47 2.33 13.59
CA ASN A 71 5.12 2.37 14.13
C ASN A 71 4.44 0.99 14.01
N ASN A 72 3.14 0.93 14.32
CA ASN A 72 2.33 -0.26 14.03
C ASN A 72 2.03 -0.35 12.52
N LEU A 73 2.39 -1.48 11.89
CA LEU A 73 2.15 -1.76 10.49
C LEU A 73 0.66 -1.67 10.09
N ASP A 74 -0.25 -2.14 10.94
CA ASP A 74 -1.70 -2.05 10.69
C ASP A 74 -2.14 -0.59 10.64
N LYS A 75 -1.64 0.25 11.55
CA LYS A 75 -1.97 1.68 11.58
C LYS A 75 -1.53 2.40 10.32
N ILE A 76 -0.35 2.04 9.80
CA ILE A 76 0.18 2.60 8.54
C ILE A 76 -0.71 2.18 7.36
N TYR A 77 -1.18 0.92 7.33
CA TYR A 77 -2.13 0.47 6.32
C TYR A 77 -3.50 1.13 6.42
N PHE A 78 -4.09 1.22 7.61
CA PHE A 78 -5.39 1.88 7.80
C PHE A 78 -5.35 3.37 7.43
N ARG A 79 -4.20 4.03 7.62
CA ARG A 79 -4.01 5.41 7.16
C ARG A 79 -4.11 5.53 5.63
N LEU A 80 -3.56 4.58 4.88
CA LEU A 80 -3.72 4.54 3.42
C LEU A 80 -5.20 4.46 3.04
N LEU A 81 -5.94 3.53 3.65
CA LEU A 81 -7.37 3.34 3.35
C LEU A 81 -8.16 4.61 3.64
N ARG A 82 -7.92 5.24 4.79
CA ARG A 82 -8.57 6.51 5.14
C ARG A 82 -8.26 7.62 4.13
N MET A 83 -7.01 7.77 3.69
CA MET A 83 -6.66 8.76 2.65
C MET A 83 -7.42 8.50 1.35
N THR A 84 -7.60 7.22 0.96
CA THR A 84 -8.38 6.88 -0.24
C THR A 84 -9.88 7.14 -0.07
N GLU A 85 -10.45 6.92 1.11
CA GLU A 85 -11.85 7.24 1.42
C GLU A 85 -12.12 8.75 1.41
N GLU A 86 -11.20 9.55 1.99
CA GLU A 86 -11.27 11.01 1.98
C GLU A 86 -11.23 11.55 0.54
N SER A 87 -10.34 11.04 -0.31
CA SER A 87 -10.25 11.44 -1.72
C SER A 87 -11.51 11.12 -2.55
N ARG A 88 -12.23 10.04 -2.22
CA ARG A 88 -13.52 9.72 -2.86
C ARG A 88 -14.61 10.72 -2.49
N THR A 89 -14.60 11.18 -1.25
CA THR A 89 -15.60 12.11 -0.74
C THR A 89 -15.43 13.49 -1.38
N GLU A 90 -14.19 13.93 -1.60
CA GLU A 90 -13.87 15.18 -2.30
C GLU A 90 -14.29 15.15 -3.78
N ASN A 91 -14.07 14.02 -4.47
CA ASN A 91 -14.49 13.84 -5.87
C ASN A 91 -16.01 13.70 -6.06
N SER A 92 -16.77 13.38 -5.02
CA SER A 92 -18.24 13.24 -5.10
C SER A 92 -19.00 14.56 -4.88
N GLN A 93 -18.30 15.68 -4.64
CA GLN A 93 -18.91 17.01 -4.47
C GLN A 93 -18.91 17.88 -5.75
N TYR A 94 -18.59 17.29 -6.91
CA TYR A 94 -18.63 17.96 -8.21
C TYR A 94 -19.56 17.27 -9.20
#